data_AF-A0A0M3T423-F1
#
_entry.id   AF-A0A0M3T423-F1
#
_cell.length_a   1.000
_cell.length_b   1.000
_cell.length_c   1.000
_cell.angle_alpha   90.00
_cell.angle_beta   90.00
_cell.angle_gamma   90.00
#
_symmetry.space_group_name_H-M   'P 1'
#
loop_
_entity.id
_entity.type
_entity.pdbx_description
1 polymer ?
#
loop_
_entity_poly.entity_id
_entity_poly.type
_entity_poly.pdbx_seq_one_letter_code
_entity_poly.pdbx_strand_id
1 'polypeptide(L)'
;MVGWEVSRHPEWDLMFAAGLNIPEISAHCHAQRNTVWRHFQIRERLEPGTRARHDAAAATRTTYDGPAQTWVQHLADALTFKAAHGRLPDASDCGNAKKVHKWIQTQRRGHEAGTLKQGMEAALDLLGDWIPNTAAIARQEALDGLWRTRLAELVTFVNNTGHDPRYKRFASDHEHTLGVWLHTQTQHRAHRTLPTWRMAALDAALPGWHSHQ
;
A
#
# COMPACT_ATOMS: atom_id res chain seq x y z
N MET A 1 -26.33 -15.38 -4.78
CA MET A 1 -25.69 -15.58 -6.09
C MET A 1 -24.57 -14.56 -6.19
N VAL A 2 -23.32 -14.97 -5.95
CA VAL A 2 -22.16 -14.07 -5.99
C VAL A 2 -21.52 -14.25 -7.36
N GLY A 3 -21.38 -13.13 -8.09
CA GLY A 3 -21.01 -13.07 -9.50
C GLY A 3 -19.65 -13.68 -9.77
N TRP A 4 -19.57 -14.44 -10.86
CA TRP A 4 -18.36 -15.08 -11.39
C TRP A 4 -17.51 -14.08 -12.19
N GLU A 5 -17.54 -12.81 -11.83
CA GLU A 5 -16.86 -11.71 -12.55
C GLU A 5 -15.40 -11.52 -12.12
N VAL A 6 -14.99 -12.11 -10.98
CA VAL A 6 -13.60 -12.03 -10.50
C VAL A 6 -12.92 -13.37 -10.72
N SER A 7 -11.91 -13.38 -11.59
CA SER A 7 -11.05 -14.53 -11.82
C SER A 7 -10.47 -15.06 -10.51
N ARG A 8 -10.30 -16.38 -10.40
CA ARG A 8 -9.60 -17.03 -9.27
C ARG A 8 -8.09 -16.77 -9.28
N HIS A 9 -7.55 -16.42 -10.45
CA HIS A 9 -6.15 -16.10 -10.68
C HIS A 9 -6.06 -14.83 -11.52
N PRO A 10 -6.45 -13.66 -10.98
CA PRO A 10 -6.41 -12.40 -11.71
C PRO A 10 -4.99 -12.06 -12.19
N GLU A 11 -3.96 -12.53 -11.48
CA GLU A 11 -2.56 -12.43 -11.87
C GLU A 11 -2.26 -13.15 -13.19
N TRP A 12 -2.87 -14.33 -13.44
CA TRP A 12 -2.69 -15.06 -14.70
C TRP A 12 -3.36 -14.30 -15.85
N ASP A 13 -4.57 -13.79 -15.64
CA ASP A 13 -5.31 -13.03 -16.65
C ASP A 13 -4.58 -11.75 -17.05
N LEU A 14 -3.97 -11.05 -16.10
CA LEU A 14 -3.15 -9.88 -16.38
C LEU A 14 -1.91 -10.24 -17.21
N MET A 15 -1.20 -11.31 -16.86
CA MET A 15 -0.03 -11.76 -17.61
C MET A 15 -0.39 -12.21 -19.04
N PHE A 16 -1.50 -12.91 -19.19
CA PHE A 16 -1.97 -13.39 -20.49
C PHE A 16 -2.48 -12.23 -21.37
N ALA A 17 -3.21 -11.27 -20.78
CA ALA A 17 -3.61 -10.05 -21.48
C ALA A 17 -2.39 -9.18 -21.89
N ALA A 18 -1.27 -9.30 -21.16
CA ALA A 18 0.00 -8.66 -21.51
C ALA A 18 0.80 -9.44 -22.59
N GLY A 19 0.27 -10.55 -23.11
CA GLY A 19 0.91 -11.33 -24.19
C GLY A 19 1.98 -12.31 -23.70
N LEU A 20 1.97 -12.70 -22.42
CA LEU A 20 2.78 -13.81 -21.92
C LEU A 20 2.09 -15.14 -22.25
N ASN A 21 2.90 -16.10 -22.69
CA ASN A 21 2.40 -17.43 -23.02
C ASN A 21 2.25 -18.31 -21.77
N ILE A 22 1.50 -19.40 -21.90
CA ILE A 22 1.21 -20.33 -20.80
C ILE A 22 2.48 -20.90 -20.13
N PRO A 23 3.53 -21.31 -20.88
CA PRO A 23 4.80 -21.70 -20.28
C PRO A 23 5.47 -20.62 -19.41
N GLU A 24 5.45 -19.36 -19.86
CA GLU A 24 5.98 -18.21 -19.12
C GLU A 24 5.18 -17.99 -17.83
N ILE A 25 3.85 -17.94 -17.92
CA ILE A 25 2.96 -17.76 -16.76
C ILE A 25 3.13 -18.90 -15.75
N SER A 26 3.27 -20.14 -16.24
CA SER A 26 3.54 -21.30 -15.40
C SER A 26 4.87 -21.20 -14.66
N ALA A 27 5.92 -20.76 -15.35
CA ALA A 27 7.24 -20.57 -14.74
C ALA A 27 7.22 -19.43 -13.70
N HIS A 28 6.56 -18.31 -14.02
CA HIS A 28 6.48 -17.14 -13.15
C HIS A 28 5.63 -17.37 -11.90
N CYS A 29 4.50 -18.07 -12.01
CA CYS A 29 3.61 -18.32 -10.89
C CYS A 29 3.88 -19.66 -10.19
N HIS A 30 4.93 -20.39 -10.59
CA HIS A 30 5.23 -21.75 -10.12
C HIS A 30 4.00 -22.70 -10.17
N ALA A 31 3.10 -22.45 -11.11
CA ALA A 31 1.86 -23.19 -11.29
C ALA A 31 2.04 -24.24 -12.38
N GLN A 32 1.36 -25.38 -12.27
CA GLN A 32 1.43 -26.40 -13.32
C GLN A 32 0.86 -25.85 -14.64
N ARG A 33 1.61 -26.05 -15.75
CA ARG A 33 1.21 -25.59 -17.10
C ARG A 33 -0.21 -25.99 -17.48
N ASN A 34 -0.60 -27.22 -17.13
CA ASN A 34 -1.92 -27.73 -17.45
C ASN A 34 -3.04 -27.00 -16.67
N THR A 35 -2.76 -26.57 -15.43
CA THR A 35 -3.68 -25.78 -14.62
C THR A 35 -3.88 -24.38 -15.20
N VAL A 36 -2.79 -23.74 -15.61
CA VAL A 36 -2.80 -22.42 -16.27
C VAL A 36 -3.51 -22.49 -17.63
N TRP A 37 -3.24 -23.52 -18.41
CA TRP A 37 -3.93 -23.77 -19.68
C TRP A 37 -5.43 -23.95 -19.50
N ARG A 38 -5.84 -24.76 -18.51
CA ARG A 38 -7.25 -25.02 -18.21
C ARG A 38 -7.97 -23.75 -17.75
N HIS A 39 -7.29 -22.89 -16.99
CA HIS A 39 -7.81 -21.57 -16.59
C HIS A 39 -8.17 -20.73 -17.82
N PHE A 40 -7.26 -20.57 -18.78
CA PHE A 40 -7.54 -19.75 -19.97
C PHE A 40 -8.56 -20.37 -20.92
N GLN A 41 -8.68 -21.70 -20.98
CA GLN A 41 -9.79 -22.32 -21.70
C GLN A 41 -11.16 -21.97 -21.12
N ILE A 42 -11.27 -21.91 -19.79
CA ILE A 42 -12.50 -21.50 -19.12
C ILE A 42 -12.74 -20.01 -19.34
N ARG A 43 -11.69 -19.19 -19.25
CA ARG A 43 -11.78 -17.73 -19.46
C ARG A 43 -12.20 -17.37 -20.87
N GLU A 44 -11.71 -18.06 -21.90
CA GLU A 44 -12.16 -17.83 -23.29
C GLU A 44 -13.65 -18.17 -23.49
N ARG A 45 -14.18 -19.15 -22.74
CA ARG A 45 -15.61 -19.49 -22.79
C ARG A 45 -16.48 -18.47 -22.08
N LEU A 46 -16.00 -17.89 -20.98
CA LEU A 46 -16.71 -16.89 -20.19
C LEU A 46 -16.61 -15.49 -20.81
N GLU A 47 -15.45 -15.16 -21.36
CA GLU A 47 -15.15 -13.89 -22.03
C GLU A 47 -14.50 -14.16 -23.39
N PRO A 48 -15.31 -14.42 -24.43
CA PRO A 48 -14.83 -14.65 -25.79
C PRO A 48 -13.95 -13.48 -26.28
N GLY A 49 -12.82 -13.80 -26.91
CA GLY A 49 -11.87 -12.81 -27.41
C GLY A 49 -10.72 -12.50 -26.45
N THR A 50 -10.66 -13.15 -25.28
CA THR A 50 -9.49 -13.09 -24.38
C THR A 50 -8.22 -13.57 -25.08
N ARG A 51 -8.33 -14.67 -25.85
CA ARG A 51 -7.27 -15.21 -26.71
C ARG A 51 -6.90 -14.24 -27.82
N ALA A 52 -7.89 -13.64 -28.49
CA ALA A 52 -7.63 -12.67 -29.55
C ALA A 52 -6.88 -11.43 -29.03
N ARG A 53 -7.20 -10.97 -27.81
CA ARG A 53 -6.46 -9.89 -27.13
C ARG A 53 -5.03 -10.30 -26.77
N HIS A 54 -4.85 -11.52 -26.24
CA HIS A 54 -3.51 -12.09 -26.03
C HIS A 54 -2.72 -12.17 -27.34
N ASP A 55 -3.32 -12.69 -28.42
CA ASP A 55 -2.66 -12.89 -29.70
C ASP A 55 -2.31 -11.53 -30.35
N ALA A 56 -3.16 -10.52 -30.21
CA ALA A 56 -2.85 -9.14 -30.61
C ALA A 56 -1.70 -8.55 -29.78
N ALA A 57 -1.71 -8.73 -28.45
CA ALA A 57 -0.63 -8.29 -27.57
C ALA A 57 0.70 -9.03 -27.84
N ALA A 58 0.63 -10.34 -28.11
CA ALA A 58 1.76 -11.18 -28.48
C ALA A 58 2.28 -10.85 -29.89
N ALA A 59 1.42 -10.47 -30.82
CA ALA A 59 1.83 -9.97 -32.14
C ALA A 59 2.57 -8.64 -32.02
N THR A 60 2.10 -7.72 -31.15
CA THR A 60 2.82 -6.47 -30.86
C THR A 60 4.13 -6.68 -30.09
N ARG A 61 4.31 -7.82 -29.40
CA ARG A 61 5.56 -8.17 -28.70
C ARG A 61 6.76 -8.34 -29.65
N THR A 62 6.54 -8.53 -30.95
CA THR A 62 7.64 -8.67 -31.93
C THR A 62 8.18 -7.32 -32.39
N THR A 63 7.47 -6.22 -32.16
CA THR A 63 7.96 -4.86 -32.44
C THR A 63 7.16 -3.88 -31.59
N TYR A 64 7.81 -3.27 -30.59
CA TYR A 64 7.39 -2.12 -29.76
C TYR A 64 7.17 -2.42 -28.25
N ASP A 65 8.12 -1.97 -27.42
CA ASP A 65 8.08 -2.00 -25.94
C ASP A 65 7.00 -1.06 -25.37
N GLY A 66 5.91 -1.63 -24.82
CA GLY A 66 4.85 -0.88 -24.15
C GLY A 66 5.06 -0.70 -22.63
N PRO A 67 4.39 0.26 -21.97
CA PRO A 67 4.52 0.53 -20.52
C PRO A 67 4.21 -0.67 -19.61
N ALA A 68 3.30 -1.56 -20.06
CA ALA A 68 2.95 -2.78 -19.34
C ALA A 68 4.05 -3.85 -19.42
N GLN A 69 4.74 -3.94 -20.56
CA GLN A 69 5.86 -4.86 -20.76
C GLN A 69 7.07 -4.42 -19.93
N THR A 70 7.33 -3.11 -19.86
CA THR A 70 8.35 -2.54 -18.98
C THR A 70 8.05 -2.80 -17.50
N TRP A 71 6.77 -2.75 -17.09
CA TRP A 71 6.37 -3.06 -15.72
C TRP A 71 6.62 -4.53 -15.35
N VAL A 72 6.26 -5.46 -16.23
CA VAL A 72 6.51 -6.90 -16.03
C VAL A 72 8.00 -7.21 -16.05
N GLN A 73 8.78 -6.60 -16.95
CA GLN A 73 10.24 -6.74 -16.98
C GLN A 73 10.87 -6.27 -15.66
N HIS A 74 10.46 -5.11 -15.14
CA HIS A 74 10.98 -4.62 -13.87
C HIS A 74 10.60 -5.50 -12.67
N LEU A 75 9.41 -6.10 -12.67
CA LEU A 75 9.02 -7.08 -11.66
C LEU A 75 9.89 -8.35 -11.75
N ALA A 76 10.12 -8.86 -12.95
CA ALA A 76 10.97 -10.03 -13.18
C ALA A 76 12.44 -9.75 -12.78
N ASP A 77 12.95 -8.56 -13.10
CA ASP A 77 14.28 -8.13 -12.69
C ASP A 77 14.39 -7.99 -11.16
N ALA A 78 13.35 -7.47 -10.50
CA ALA A 78 13.29 -7.37 -9.04
C ALA A 78 13.31 -8.75 -8.37
N LEU A 79 12.53 -9.70 -8.89
CA LEU A 79 12.51 -11.08 -8.40
C LEU A 79 13.86 -11.77 -8.62
N THR A 80 14.46 -11.59 -9.80
CA THR A 80 15.79 -12.16 -10.13
C THR A 80 16.87 -11.60 -9.21
N PHE A 81 16.87 -10.28 -8.99
CA PHE A 81 17.82 -9.64 -8.09
C PHE A 81 17.63 -10.12 -6.64
N LYS A 82 16.38 -10.23 -6.17
CA LYS A 82 16.08 -10.75 -4.84
C LYS A 82 16.51 -12.21 -4.67
N ALA A 83 16.32 -13.04 -5.69
CA ALA A 83 16.78 -14.43 -5.67
C ALA A 83 18.32 -14.52 -5.62
N ALA A 84 19.02 -13.65 -6.35
CA ALA A 84 20.49 -13.65 -6.39
C ALA A 84 21.14 -13.05 -5.13
N HIS A 85 20.55 -11.99 -4.55
CA HIS A 85 21.18 -11.20 -3.49
C HIS A 85 20.47 -11.28 -2.13
N GLY A 86 19.31 -11.94 -2.04
CA GLY A 86 18.50 -12.03 -0.82
C GLY A 86 17.87 -10.70 -0.35
N ARG A 87 18.05 -9.62 -1.12
CA ARG A 87 17.53 -8.27 -0.83
C ARG A 87 16.98 -7.63 -2.09
N LEU A 88 16.17 -6.58 -1.93
CA LEU A 88 15.76 -5.74 -3.06
C LEU A 88 16.88 -4.75 -3.47
N PRO A 89 16.88 -4.29 -4.73
CA PRO A 89 17.80 -3.25 -5.18
C PRO A 89 17.66 -1.95 -4.39
N ASP A 90 18.79 -1.31 -4.10
CA ASP A 90 18.89 -0.03 -3.41
C ASP A 90 19.46 1.08 -4.33
N ALA A 91 19.61 2.30 -3.78
CA ALA A 91 20.07 3.45 -4.55
C ALA A 91 21.59 3.42 -4.87
N SER A 92 22.36 2.61 -4.16
CA SER A 92 23.80 2.40 -4.34
C SER A 92 24.12 1.38 -5.43
N ASP A 93 23.18 0.49 -5.76
CA ASP A 93 23.30 -0.42 -6.90
C ASP A 93 23.40 0.35 -8.24
N CYS A 94 24.00 -0.29 -9.24
CA CYS A 94 24.26 0.30 -10.56
C CYS A 94 23.52 -0.42 -11.70
N GLY A 95 23.56 0.15 -12.91
CA GLY A 95 22.98 -0.47 -14.10
C GLY A 95 21.48 -0.74 -13.97
N ASN A 96 21.08 -1.99 -14.23
CA ASN A 96 19.68 -2.39 -14.22
C ASN A 96 19.06 -2.36 -12.82
N ALA A 97 19.82 -2.76 -11.79
CA ALA A 97 19.36 -2.78 -10.40
C ALA A 97 18.91 -1.39 -9.92
N LYS A 98 19.63 -0.32 -10.32
CA LYS A 98 19.23 1.06 -10.03
C LYS A 98 17.91 1.47 -10.69
N LYS A 99 17.64 0.98 -11.90
CA LYS A 99 16.38 1.24 -12.62
C LYS A 99 15.22 0.55 -11.91
N VAL A 100 15.42 -0.72 -11.53
CA VAL A 100 14.45 -1.50 -10.74
C VAL A 100 14.18 -0.84 -9.40
N HIS A 101 15.20 -0.35 -8.69
CA HIS A 101 15.03 0.42 -7.45
C HIS A 101 14.09 1.63 -7.64
N LYS A 102 14.34 2.44 -8.67
CA LYS A 102 13.49 3.61 -9.00
C LYS A 102 12.06 3.20 -9.37
N TRP A 103 11.91 2.09 -10.09
CA TRP A 103 10.58 1.56 -10.44
C TRP A 103 9.81 1.11 -9.19
N ILE A 104 10.45 0.38 -8.26
CA ILE A 104 9.85 -0.01 -6.97
C ILE A 104 9.40 1.24 -6.19
N GLN A 105 10.21 2.30 -6.16
CA GLN A 105 9.84 3.58 -5.52
C GLN A 105 8.62 4.25 -6.16
N THR A 106 8.44 4.12 -7.47
CA THR A 106 7.24 4.62 -8.15
C THR A 106 6.01 3.78 -7.79
N GLN A 107 6.15 2.46 -7.66
CA GLN A 107 5.04 1.60 -7.21
C GLN A 107 4.64 1.91 -5.76
N ARG A 108 5.62 2.14 -4.88
CA ARG A 108 5.38 2.57 -3.48
C ARG A 108 4.57 3.86 -3.41
N ARG A 109 4.96 4.89 -4.16
CA ARG A 109 4.21 6.16 -4.22
C ARG A 109 2.79 5.96 -4.77
N GLY A 110 2.62 5.08 -5.75
CA GLY A 110 1.31 4.71 -6.27
C GLY A 110 0.41 4.05 -5.23
N HIS A 111 0.97 3.13 -4.43
CA HIS A 111 0.29 2.47 -3.32
C HIS A 111 -0.08 3.46 -2.21
N GLU A 112 0.85 4.32 -1.79
CA GLU A 112 0.59 5.39 -0.80
C GLU A 112 -0.50 6.38 -1.25
N ALA A 113 -0.56 6.67 -2.56
CA ALA A 113 -1.59 7.53 -3.14
C ALA A 113 -2.92 6.81 -3.41
N GLY A 114 -3.03 5.50 -3.15
CA GLY A 114 -4.22 4.70 -3.46
C GLY A 114 -4.55 4.61 -4.96
N THR A 115 -3.55 4.83 -5.81
CA THR A 115 -3.68 4.85 -7.29
C THR A 115 -3.19 3.55 -7.94
N LEU A 116 -2.56 2.67 -7.16
CA LEU A 116 -2.08 1.38 -7.61
C LEU A 116 -3.26 0.41 -7.74
N LYS A 117 -3.29 -0.36 -8.83
CA LYS A 117 -4.35 -1.34 -9.07
C LYS A 117 -4.10 -2.58 -8.21
N GLN A 118 -5.18 -3.18 -7.69
CA GLN A 118 -5.13 -4.39 -6.85
C GLN A 118 -4.31 -5.55 -7.45
N GLY A 119 -4.41 -5.78 -8.76
CA GLY A 119 -3.62 -6.82 -9.43
C GLY A 119 -2.12 -6.53 -9.52
N MET A 120 -1.72 -5.25 -9.51
CA MET A 120 -0.32 -4.85 -9.45
C MET A 120 0.24 -4.96 -8.02
N GLU A 121 -0.57 -4.66 -7.02
CA GLU A 121 -0.25 -4.87 -5.60
C GLU A 121 0.02 -6.35 -5.31
N ALA A 122 -0.91 -7.23 -5.69
CA ALA A 122 -0.76 -8.68 -5.51
C ALA A 122 0.51 -9.24 -6.19
N ALA A 123 0.88 -8.69 -7.35
CA ALA A 123 2.09 -9.10 -8.05
C ALA A 123 3.37 -8.56 -7.39
N LEU A 124 3.32 -7.36 -6.79
CA LEU A 124 4.44 -6.82 -6.01
C LEU A 124 4.60 -7.54 -4.66
N ASP A 125 3.52 -8.06 -4.07
CA ASP A 125 3.58 -8.84 -2.84
C ASP A 125 4.43 -10.12 -2.96
N LEU A 126 4.64 -10.64 -4.17
CA LEU A 126 5.61 -11.70 -4.44
C LEU A 126 7.05 -11.32 -4.05
N LEU A 127 7.36 -10.02 -4.04
CA LEU A 127 8.65 -9.51 -3.56
C LEU A 127 8.75 -9.49 -2.04
N GLY A 128 7.65 -9.61 -1.28
CA GLY A 128 7.59 -9.68 0.18
C GLY A 128 8.01 -8.43 0.96
N ASP A 129 9.10 -7.77 0.56
CA ASP A 129 9.75 -6.66 1.28
C ASP A 129 9.69 -5.35 0.47
N TRP A 130 8.82 -5.29 -0.54
CA TRP A 130 8.74 -4.15 -1.44
C TRP A 130 8.10 -2.93 -0.77
N ILE A 131 7.39 -3.09 0.35
CA ILE A 131 7.00 -2.00 1.24
C ILE A 131 8.02 -1.96 2.39
N PRO A 132 8.88 -0.93 2.48
CA PRO A 132 9.87 -0.87 3.53
C PRO A 132 9.17 -0.56 4.85
N ASN A 133 9.20 -1.54 5.76
CA ASN A 133 8.80 -1.39 7.14
C ASN A 133 9.48 -0.14 7.78
N THR A 134 10.70 0.21 7.37
CA THR A 134 11.46 1.37 7.86
C THR A 134 10.88 2.74 7.50
N ALA A 135 10.28 2.95 6.32
CA ALA A 135 9.68 4.24 5.98
C ALA A 135 8.32 4.43 6.68
N ALA A 136 7.56 3.35 6.83
CA ALA A 136 6.35 3.33 7.63
C ALA A 136 6.66 3.56 9.13
N ILE A 137 7.72 2.93 9.66
CA ILE A 137 8.23 3.16 11.02
C ILE A 137 8.67 4.62 11.18
N ALA A 138 9.52 5.16 10.30
CA ALA A 138 9.99 6.55 10.40
C ALA A 138 8.85 7.57 10.30
N ARG A 139 7.86 7.32 9.44
CA ARG A 139 6.64 8.14 9.35
C ARG A 139 5.82 8.04 10.64
N GLN A 140 5.66 6.84 11.19
CA GLN A 140 4.94 6.62 12.43
C GLN A 140 5.65 7.31 13.60
N GLU A 141 6.97 7.23 13.68
CA GLU A 141 7.79 7.95 14.67
C GLU A 141 7.62 9.47 14.56
N ALA A 142 7.61 10.02 13.34
CA ALA A 142 7.36 11.45 13.13
C ALA A 142 5.94 11.87 13.56
N LEU A 143 4.92 11.05 13.23
CA LEU A 143 3.54 11.28 13.68
C LEU A 143 3.39 11.18 15.20
N ASP A 144 4.11 10.24 15.83
CA ASP A 144 4.15 10.08 17.28
C ASP A 144 4.86 11.25 17.95
N GLY A 145 5.90 11.80 17.32
CA GLY A 145 6.57 13.04 17.74
C GLY A 145 5.63 14.24 17.72
N LEU A 146 4.91 14.45 16.61
CA LEU A 146 3.89 15.51 16.50
C LEU A 146 2.78 15.34 17.54
N TRP A 147 2.36 14.10 17.79
CA TRP A 147 1.36 13.79 18.80
C TRP A 147 1.83 14.20 20.21
N ARG A 148 3.09 13.90 20.55
CA ARG A 148 3.69 14.30 21.84
C ARG A 148 3.78 15.83 21.99
N THR A 149 4.14 16.54 20.93
CA THR A 149 4.16 18.01 20.93
C THR A 149 2.77 18.58 21.22
N ARG A 150 1.73 18.05 20.57
CA ARG A 150 0.34 18.50 20.82
C ARG A 150 -0.14 18.19 22.23
N LEU A 151 0.24 17.04 22.79
CA LEU A 151 -0.06 16.73 24.19
C LEU A 151 0.62 17.74 25.14
N ALA A 152 1.88 18.10 24.88
CA ALA A 152 2.60 19.08 25.71
C ALA A 152 1.97 20.49 25.64
N GLU A 153 1.55 20.93 24.45
CA GLU A 153 0.80 22.17 24.28
C GLU A 153 -0.53 22.14 25.04
N LEU A 154 -1.25 21.02 24.97
CA LEU A 154 -2.50 20.83 25.70
C LEU A 154 -2.31 20.92 27.22
N VAL A 155 -1.30 20.24 27.76
CA VAL A 155 -0.96 20.30 29.20
C VAL A 155 -0.60 21.73 29.60
N THR A 156 0.19 22.43 28.79
CA THR A 156 0.57 23.83 29.04
C THR A 156 -0.66 24.73 29.05
N PHE A 157 -1.58 24.54 28.11
CA PHE A 157 -2.84 25.28 28.06
C PHE A 157 -3.66 25.07 29.33
N VAL A 158 -3.92 23.82 29.71
CA VAL A 158 -4.73 23.48 30.89
C VAL A 158 -4.09 24.00 32.18
N ASN A 159 -2.76 23.93 32.31
CA ASN A 159 -2.05 24.49 33.46
C ASN A 159 -2.18 26.02 33.55
N ASN A 160 -2.22 26.71 32.41
CA ASN A 160 -2.30 28.17 32.37
C ASN A 160 -3.74 28.69 32.56
N THR A 161 -4.74 28.01 32.00
CA THR A 161 -6.14 28.45 32.02
C THR A 161 -6.96 27.80 33.13
N GLY A 162 -6.50 26.67 33.67
CA GLY A 162 -7.21 25.85 34.65
C GLY A 162 -8.43 25.12 34.08
N HIS A 163 -8.59 25.09 32.75
CA HIS A 163 -9.70 24.38 32.11
C HIS A 163 -9.29 23.73 30.78
N ASP A 164 -10.02 22.69 30.39
CA ASP A 164 -9.84 22.01 29.11
C ASP A 164 -10.22 22.91 27.92
N PRO A 165 -9.53 22.76 26.77
CA PRO A 165 -9.82 23.56 25.58
C PRO A 165 -11.17 23.17 24.98
N ARG A 166 -11.94 24.19 24.60
CA ARG A 166 -13.30 24.01 24.11
C ARG A 166 -13.34 23.89 22.59
N TYR A 167 -14.04 22.87 22.09
CA TYR A 167 -14.24 22.69 20.65
C TYR A 167 -15.17 23.73 20.01
N LYS A 168 -16.29 24.11 20.66
CA LYS A 168 -17.31 24.99 20.06
C LYS A 168 -17.29 26.45 20.50
N ARG A 169 -16.83 26.74 21.72
CA ARG A 169 -16.82 28.10 22.32
C ARG A 169 -15.40 28.43 22.80
N PHE A 170 -14.50 28.58 21.84
CA PHE A 170 -13.08 28.87 22.07
C PHE A 170 -12.82 30.38 22.14
N ALA A 171 -11.83 30.77 22.94
CA ALA A 171 -11.36 32.14 23.07
C ALA A 171 -10.18 32.47 22.13
N SER A 172 -9.50 31.45 21.59
CA SER A 172 -8.38 31.62 20.66
C SER A 172 -8.30 30.48 19.64
N ASP A 173 -7.63 30.74 18.51
CA ASP A 173 -7.37 29.72 17.48
C ASP A 173 -6.50 28.57 18.00
N HIS A 174 -5.62 28.86 18.97
CA HIS A 174 -4.82 27.85 19.65
C HIS A 174 -5.70 26.92 20.50
N GLU A 175 -6.63 27.49 21.28
CA GLU A 175 -7.62 26.70 22.04
C GLU A 175 -8.49 25.85 21.11
N HIS A 176 -8.98 26.42 19.99
CA HIS A 176 -9.78 25.68 19.02
C HIS A 176 -9.01 24.48 18.47
N THR A 177 -7.75 24.67 18.09
CA THR A 177 -6.89 23.60 17.56
C THR A 177 -6.73 22.46 18.56
N LEU A 178 -6.49 22.80 19.83
CA LEU A 178 -6.37 21.81 20.91
C LEU A 178 -7.72 21.11 21.20
N GLY A 179 -8.83 21.85 21.15
CA GLY A 179 -10.17 21.29 21.32
C GLY A 179 -10.56 20.30 20.22
N VAL A 180 -10.26 20.62 18.95
CA VAL A 180 -10.42 19.71 17.80
C VAL A 180 -9.55 18.46 17.96
N TRP A 181 -8.30 18.66 18.37
CA TRP A 181 -7.36 17.56 18.55
C TRP A 181 -7.81 16.60 19.67
N LEU A 182 -8.25 17.15 20.81
CA LEU A 182 -8.77 16.37 21.93
C LEU A 182 -10.04 15.60 21.55
N HIS A 183 -10.96 16.26 20.84
CA HIS A 183 -12.16 15.61 20.30
C HIS A 183 -11.78 14.43 19.38
N THR A 184 -10.79 14.62 18.50
CA THR A 184 -10.27 13.54 17.64
C THR A 184 -9.74 12.34 18.46
N GLN A 185 -9.03 12.59 19.57
CA GLN A 185 -8.57 11.50 20.45
C GLN A 185 -9.74 10.77 21.14
N THR A 186 -10.78 11.49 21.56
CA THR A 186 -11.98 10.87 22.15
C THR A 186 -12.71 9.97 21.14
N GLN A 187 -12.81 10.39 19.87
CA GLN A 187 -13.37 9.57 18.80
C GLN A 187 -12.53 8.31 18.56
N HIS A 188 -11.20 8.44 18.47
CA HIS A 188 -10.32 7.27 18.32
C HIS A 188 -10.44 6.29 19.48
N ARG A 189 -10.63 6.78 20.72
CA ARG A 189 -10.93 5.93 21.88
C ARG A 189 -12.28 5.22 21.74
N ALA A 190 -13.35 5.95 21.38
CA ALA A 190 -14.67 5.38 21.18
C ALA A 190 -14.67 4.27 20.11
N HIS A 191 -13.92 4.47 19.03
CA HIS A 191 -13.71 3.48 17.97
C HIS A 191 -12.67 2.40 18.29
N ARG A 192 -12.06 2.42 19.48
CA ARG A 192 -10.99 1.48 19.91
C ARG A 192 -9.79 1.44 18.95
N THR A 193 -9.52 2.55 18.26
CA THR A 193 -8.39 2.71 17.33
C THR A 193 -7.25 3.53 17.93
N LEU A 194 -7.41 4.07 19.15
CA LEU A 194 -6.36 4.82 19.83
C LEU A 194 -5.28 3.86 20.37
N PRO A 195 -3.99 4.05 20.01
CA PRO A 195 -2.89 3.27 20.56
C PRO A 195 -2.82 3.32 22.09
N THR A 196 -2.52 2.18 22.71
CA THR A 196 -2.51 2.04 24.18
C THR A 196 -1.57 3.02 24.88
N TRP A 197 -0.41 3.30 24.30
CA TRP A 197 0.54 4.26 24.87
C TRP A 197 0.02 5.70 24.83
N ARG A 198 -0.75 6.09 23.80
CA ARG A 198 -1.38 7.41 23.69
C ARG A 198 -2.49 7.58 24.73
N MET A 199 -3.26 6.51 24.95
CA MET A 199 -4.27 6.47 26.00
C MET A 199 -3.64 6.66 27.39
N ALA A 200 -2.60 5.88 27.71
CA ALA A 200 -1.88 6.00 28.98
C ALA A 200 -1.26 7.40 29.17
N ALA A 201 -0.71 8.00 28.11
CA ALA A 201 -0.15 9.35 28.17
C ALA A 201 -1.22 10.43 28.39
N LEU A 202 -2.40 10.31 27.77
CA LEU A 202 -3.53 11.22 28.02
C LEU A 202 -4.11 11.05 29.42
N ASP A 203 -4.30 9.81 29.88
CA ASP A 203 -4.80 9.52 31.22
C ASP A 203 -3.87 10.07 32.32
N ALA A 204 -2.55 9.98 32.10
CA ALA A 204 -1.55 10.54 33.01
C ALA A 204 -1.50 12.07 32.98
N ALA A 205 -1.68 12.67 31.81
CA ALA A 205 -1.59 14.12 31.62
C ALA A 205 -2.85 14.86 32.08
N LEU A 206 -4.03 14.29 31.83
CA LEU A 206 -5.33 14.94 32.05
C LEU A 206 -6.35 13.93 32.60
N PRO A 207 -6.35 13.67 33.92
CA PRO A 207 -7.33 12.78 34.53
C PRO A 207 -8.75 13.31 34.29
N GLY A 208 -9.56 12.60 33.48
CA GLY A 208 -10.92 13.03 33.16
C GLY A 208 -11.14 13.57 31.74
N TRP A 209 -10.12 13.58 30.88
CA TRP A 209 -10.24 13.99 29.46
C TRP A 209 -11.32 13.23 28.67
N HIS A 210 -11.73 12.07 29.17
CA HIS A 210 -12.73 11.18 28.61
C HIS A 210 -14.18 11.50 29.00
N SER A 211 -14.41 12.41 29.94
CA SER A 211 -15.73 12.64 30.56
C SER A 211 -16.60 13.66 29.81
N HIS A 212 -16.08 14.22 28.72
CA HIS A 212 -16.75 15.27 27.96
C HIS A 212 -17.37 14.70 26.68
N GLN A 213 -18.64 14.25 26.80
CA GLN A 213 -19.57 14.08 25.67
C GLN A 213 -20.37 15.36 25.43
#